data_AF-A0A1H9PTN5-F1
#
_entry.id   AF-A0A1H9PTN5-F1
#
_cell.length_a   1.000
_cell.length_b   1.000
_cell.length_c   1.000
_cell.angle_alpha   90.00
_cell.angle_beta   90.00
_cell.angle_gamma   90.00
#
_symmetry.space_group_name_H-M   'P 1'
#
loop_
_entity.id
_entity.type
_entity.pdbx_description
1 polymer ?
#
loop_
_entity_poly.entity_id
_entity_poly.type
_entity_poly.pdbx_seq_one_letter_code
_entity_poly.pdbx_strand_id
1 'polypeptide(L)'
;MDLQPPTCSLLWGLMFLLIHAMFFGALISPTDPITVFSLLKSAGITKSLETKIAVESLFNDGVAVVVVITILKLAQPEANLEISNILLLFKQLAIGGLLLGLGIGYIGYKLIASIDYYQVEVLITLAIVMEGIRLLILSMFLDLWQWLRQD
;
A
#
# COMPACT_ATOMS: atom_id res chain seq x y z
N MET A 1 37.18 -28.93 16.13
CA MET A 1 36.26 -28.15 16.98
C MET A 1 36.71 -26.71 16.88
N ASP A 2 36.32 -26.04 15.80
CA ASP A 2 36.61 -24.61 15.61
C ASP A 2 35.30 -23.84 15.83
N LEU A 3 35.30 -23.07 16.91
CA LEU A 3 34.22 -22.21 17.37
C LEU A 3 34.04 -21.06 16.39
N GLN A 4 33.09 -21.19 15.46
CA GLN A 4 32.53 -20.07 14.72
C GLN A 4 31.70 -19.23 15.72
N PRO A 5 31.93 -17.93 15.90
CA PRO A 5 31.31 -17.17 16.99
C PRO A 5 29.79 -17.10 16.81
N PRO A 6 28.98 -17.21 17.88
CA PRO A 6 27.51 -17.18 17.83
C PRO A 6 26.91 -15.82 17.40
N THR A 7 27.75 -14.85 17.06
CA THR A 7 27.37 -13.47 16.76
C THR A 7 26.77 -13.33 15.36
N CYS A 8 27.24 -14.09 14.37
CA CYS A 8 26.69 -14.05 13.01
C CYS A 8 25.24 -14.54 12.97
N SER A 9 24.91 -15.64 13.66
CA SER A 9 23.53 -16.14 13.75
C SER A 9 22.58 -15.17 14.47
N LEU A 10 23.10 -14.45 15.48
CA LEU A 10 22.33 -13.44 16.21
C LEU A 10 22.02 -12.21 15.33
N LEU A 11 23.01 -11.74 14.56
CA LEU A 11 22.84 -10.59 13.67
C LEU A 11 21.81 -10.88 12.56
N TRP A 12 21.88 -12.06 11.96
CA TRP A 12 20.92 -12.52 10.96
C TRP A 12 19.51 -12.66 11.56
N GLY A 13 19.39 -13.22 12.77
CA GLY A 13 18.11 -13.29 13.48
C GLY A 13 17.51 -11.91 13.79
N LEU A 14 18.35 -10.94 14.14
CA LEU A 14 17.91 -9.56 14.40
C LEU A 14 17.46 -8.84 13.13
N MET A 15 18.17 -9.02 12.01
CA MET A 15 17.79 -8.45 10.70
C MET A 15 16.47 -9.05 10.20
N PHE A 16 16.31 -10.36 10.34
CA PHE A 16 15.06 -11.04 10.02
C PHE A 16 13.90 -10.48 10.86
N LEU A 17 14.08 -10.37 12.18
CA LEU A 17 13.07 -9.81 13.08
C LEU A 17 12.73 -8.36 12.73
N LEU A 18 13.73 -7.55 12.35
CA LEU A 18 13.54 -6.15 11.98
C LEU A 18 12.65 -6.00 10.74
N ILE A 19 12.90 -6.77 9.68
CA ILE A 19 12.09 -6.71 8.45
C ILE A 19 10.63 -7.10 8.75
N HIS A 20 10.43 -8.12 9.58
CA HIS A 20 9.09 -8.55 9.99
C HIS A 20 8.39 -7.49 10.86
N ALA A 21 9.13 -6.85 11.78
CA ALA A 21 8.60 -5.77 12.60
C ALA A 21 8.24 -4.53 11.76
N MET A 22 9.07 -4.18 10.76
CA MET A 22 8.78 -3.10 9.83
C MET A 22 7.56 -3.41 8.96
N PHE A 23 7.46 -4.64 8.43
CA PHE A 23 6.31 -5.09 7.67
C PHE A 23 5.03 -5.05 8.50
N PHE A 24 5.07 -5.60 9.72
CA PHE A 24 3.94 -5.59 10.65
C PHE A 24 3.53 -4.17 11.04
N GLY A 25 4.50 -3.30 11.32
CA GLY A 25 4.27 -1.89 11.63
C GLY A 25 3.61 -1.15 10.47
N ALA A 26 4.08 -1.36 9.24
CA ALA A 26 3.49 -0.75 8.05
C ALA A 26 2.07 -1.29 7.74
N LEU A 27 1.79 -2.55 8.09
CA LEU A 27 0.48 -3.16 7.89
C LEU A 27 -0.57 -2.61 8.85
N ILE A 28 -0.18 -2.24 10.07
CA ILE A 28 -1.07 -1.78 11.15
C ILE A 28 -1.04 -0.25 11.32
N SER A 29 -0.10 0.45 10.69
CA SER A 29 -0.04 1.92 10.73
C SER A 29 -1.26 2.66 10.14
N PRO A 30 -2.01 2.13 9.15
CA PRO A 30 -3.29 2.70 8.73
C PRO A 30 -4.23 2.97 9.89
N THR A 31 -4.81 4.17 9.93
CA THR A 31 -5.69 4.62 11.02
C THR A 31 -7.14 4.62 10.54
N ASP A 32 -8.06 4.02 11.29
CA ASP A 32 -9.50 4.09 10.97
C ASP A 32 -10.16 5.30 11.66
N PRO A 33 -10.53 6.36 10.93
CA PRO A 33 -11.17 7.52 11.50
C PRO A 33 -12.67 7.29 11.76
N ILE A 34 -13.30 6.29 11.12
CA ILE A 34 -14.76 6.09 11.15
C ILE A 34 -15.23 5.84 12.58
N THR A 35 -14.48 5.00 13.30
CA THR A 35 -14.77 4.69 14.70
C THR A 35 -14.68 5.93 15.60
N VAL A 36 -13.66 6.76 15.40
CA VAL A 36 -13.42 7.99 16.17
C VAL A 36 -14.41 9.11 15.80
N PHE A 37 -14.87 9.14 14.54
CA PHE A 37 -15.80 10.13 14.03
C PHE A 37 -17.13 10.17 14.76
N SER A 38 -17.69 8.99 15.07
CA SER A 38 -18.96 8.87 15.79
C SER A 38 -18.93 9.55 17.17
N LEU A 39 -17.79 9.46 17.86
CA LEU A 39 -17.53 10.08 19.16
C LEU A 39 -17.29 11.58 19.03
N LEU A 40 -16.42 11.97 18.10
CA LEU A 40 -16.06 13.36 17.87
C LEU A 40 -17.28 14.20 17.44
N LYS A 41 -18.14 13.66 16.58
CA LYS A 41 -19.38 14.35 16.17
C LYS A 41 -20.30 14.65 17.36
N SER A 42 -20.34 13.74 18.34
CA SER A 42 -21.08 13.94 19.60
C SER A 42 -20.44 14.99 20.51
N ALA A 43 -19.14 15.26 20.35
CA ALA A 43 -18.39 16.30 21.04
C ALA A 43 -18.37 17.66 20.31
N GLY A 44 -19.04 17.78 19.16
CA GLY A 44 -19.23 19.06 18.46
C GLY A 44 -18.03 19.53 17.63
N ILE A 45 -17.27 18.64 16.99
CA ILE A 45 -16.14 19.08 16.14
C ILE A 45 -16.62 19.89 14.92
N THR A 46 -15.75 20.79 14.46
CA THR A 46 -15.99 21.55 13.24
C THR A 46 -15.83 20.68 12.00
N LYS A 47 -16.63 20.95 10.94
CA LYS A 47 -16.50 20.27 9.63
C LYS A 47 -15.09 20.34 9.03
N SER A 48 -14.34 21.40 9.33
CA SER A 48 -12.95 21.55 8.87
C SER A 48 -12.03 20.51 9.50
N LEU A 49 -12.19 20.25 10.81
CA LEU A 49 -11.40 19.23 11.50
C LEU A 49 -11.80 17.82 11.06
N GLU A 50 -13.09 17.61 10.81
CA GLU A 50 -13.61 16.39 10.17
C GLU A 50 -12.91 16.13 8.83
N THR A 51 -12.97 17.06 7.89
CA THR A 51 -12.33 16.86 6.58
C THR A 51 -10.82 16.60 6.72
N LYS A 52 -10.13 17.27 7.64
CA LYS A 52 -8.69 17.06 7.87
C LYS A 52 -8.37 15.66 8.38
N ILE A 53 -9.09 15.17 9.39
CA ILE A 53 -8.88 13.82 9.95
C ILE A 53 -9.16 12.74 8.90
N ALA A 54 -10.23 12.92 8.12
CA ALA A 54 -10.59 12.00 7.05
C ALA A 54 -9.49 11.95 5.96
N VAL A 55 -8.97 13.11 5.56
CA VAL A 55 -7.88 13.20 4.57
C VAL A 55 -6.56 12.62 5.10
N GLU A 56 -6.22 12.90 6.37
CA GLU A 56 -5.02 12.34 7.02
C GLU A 56 -5.05 10.81 7.01
N SER A 57 -6.19 10.23 7.41
CA SER A 57 -6.36 8.79 7.44
C SER A 57 -6.32 8.17 6.04
N LEU A 58 -7.03 8.77 5.08
CA LEU A 58 -7.02 8.29 3.70
C LEU A 58 -5.62 8.36 3.07
N PHE A 59 -4.85 9.40 3.39
CA PHE A 59 -3.47 9.54 2.93
C PHE A 59 -2.57 8.48 3.57
N ASN A 60 -2.75 8.22 4.86
CA ASN A 60 -2.03 7.19 5.60
C ASN A 60 -2.28 5.79 5.02
N ASP A 61 -3.52 5.44 4.70
CA ASP A 61 -3.88 4.16 4.06
C ASP A 61 -3.13 3.97 2.74
N GLY A 62 -3.09 5.00 1.90
CA GLY A 62 -2.37 4.97 0.62
C GLY A 62 -0.86 4.81 0.79
N VAL A 63 -0.25 5.53 1.74
CA VAL A 63 1.20 5.45 2.01
C VAL A 63 1.57 4.09 2.60
N ALA A 64 0.75 3.51 3.47
CA ALA A 64 1.00 2.21 4.07
C ALA A 64 1.14 1.11 3.01
N VAL A 65 0.26 1.08 2.00
CA VAL A 65 0.36 0.12 0.88
C VAL A 65 1.70 0.27 0.15
N VAL A 66 2.14 1.50 -0.13
CA VAL A 66 3.44 1.76 -0.78
C VAL A 66 4.60 1.26 0.08
N VAL A 67 4.58 1.52 1.39
CA VAL A 67 5.62 1.08 2.33
C VAL A 67 5.65 -0.45 2.43
N VAL A 68 4.50 -1.11 2.53
CA VAL A 68 4.39 -2.58 2.57
C VAL A 68 4.99 -3.19 1.30
N ILE A 69 4.62 -2.70 0.11
CA ILE A 69 5.15 -3.21 -1.16
C ILE A 69 6.67 -2.96 -1.25
N THR A 70 7.14 -1.81 -0.79
CA THR A 70 8.57 -1.49 -0.75
C THR A 70 9.32 -2.48 0.14
N ILE A 71 8.83 -2.76 1.35
CA ILE A 71 9.44 -3.73 2.27
C ILE A 71 9.43 -5.14 1.66
N LEU A 72 8.34 -5.55 1.02
CA LEU A 72 8.25 -6.86 0.35
C LEU A 72 9.27 -7.01 -0.78
N LYS A 73 9.50 -5.96 -1.58
CA LYS A 73 10.54 -5.97 -2.62
C LYS A 73 11.95 -5.97 -2.02
N LEU A 74 12.17 -5.34 -0.87
CA LEU A 74 13.45 -5.35 -0.16
C LEU A 74 13.75 -6.67 0.58
N ALA A 75 12.72 -7.45 0.89
CA ALA A 75 12.88 -8.76 1.50
C ALA A 75 13.34 -9.85 0.51
N GLN A 76 13.42 -9.52 -0.79
CA GLN A 76 13.89 -10.46 -1.82
C GLN A 76 15.42 -10.64 -1.76
N PRO A 77 15.95 -11.86 -2.01
CA PRO A 77 17.38 -12.15 -1.90
C PRO A 77 18.28 -11.28 -2.80
N GLU A 78 17.76 -10.82 -3.94
CA GLU A 78 18.49 -10.03 -4.94
C GLU A 78 18.31 -8.51 -4.75
N ALA A 79 17.61 -8.09 -3.70
CA ALA A 79 17.31 -6.68 -3.50
C ALA A 79 18.59 -5.87 -3.22
N ASN A 80 18.79 -4.81 -4.01
CA ASN A 80 19.86 -3.85 -3.74
C ASN A 80 19.43 -2.89 -2.61
N LEU A 81 20.04 -3.06 -1.44
CA LEU A 81 19.70 -2.32 -0.21
C LEU A 81 20.28 -0.89 -0.14
N GLU A 82 20.79 -0.36 -1.25
CA GLU A 82 21.19 1.05 -1.31
C GLU A 82 20.00 2.00 -1.09
N ILE A 83 20.20 3.00 -0.24
CA ILE A 83 19.18 4.01 0.11
C ILE A 83 18.64 4.73 -1.14
N SER A 84 19.49 4.96 -2.15
CA SER A 84 19.13 5.53 -3.45
C SER A 84 18.07 4.69 -4.16
N ASN A 85 18.25 3.37 -4.21
CA ASN A 85 17.36 2.43 -4.87
C ASN A 85 16.04 2.30 -4.11
N ILE A 86 16.08 2.28 -2.78
CA ILE A 86 14.88 2.27 -1.93
C ILE A 86 14.04 3.53 -2.19
N LEU A 87 14.68 4.71 -2.21
CA LEU A 87 13.99 5.98 -2.42
C LEU A 87 13.43 6.09 -3.85
N LEU A 88 14.16 5.57 -4.84
CA LEU A 88 13.69 5.51 -6.22
C LEU A 88 12.47 4.59 -6.35
N LEU A 89 12.53 3.40 -5.77
CA LEU A 89 11.43 2.43 -5.74
C LEU A 89 10.19 3.03 -5.06
N PHE A 90 10.36 3.64 -3.89
CA PHE A 90 9.28 4.31 -3.18
C PHE A 90 8.63 5.41 -4.02
N LYS A 91 9.45 6.28 -4.66
CA LYS A 91 8.94 7.33 -5.55
C LYS A 91 8.18 6.77 -6.74
N GLN A 92 8.70 5.71 -7.36
CA GLN A 92 8.05 5.07 -8.50
C GLN A 92 6.68 4.49 -8.10
N LEU A 93 6.59 3.81 -6.96
CA LEU A 93 5.34 3.26 -6.45
C LEU A 93 4.35 4.36 -6.05
N ALA A 94 4.79 5.39 -5.33
CA ALA A 94 3.94 6.48 -4.88
C ALA A 94 3.41 7.34 -6.06
N ILE A 95 4.29 7.79 -6.94
CA ILE A 95 3.92 8.65 -8.07
C ILE A 95 3.17 7.84 -9.14
N GLY A 96 3.64 6.63 -9.45
CA GLY A 96 2.97 5.74 -10.40
C GLY A 96 1.57 5.37 -9.94
N GLY A 97 1.41 5.03 -8.65
CA GLY A 97 0.11 4.75 -8.04
C GLY A 97 -0.82 5.95 -8.07
N LEU A 98 -0.31 7.15 -7.75
CA LEU A 98 -1.09 8.39 -7.81
C LEU A 98 -1.58 8.69 -9.24
N LEU A 99 -0.69 8.64 -10.24
CA LEU A 99 -1.05 8.92 -11.62
C LEU A 99 -2.05 7.92 -12.18
N LEU A 100 -1.83 6.63 -11.91
CA LEU A 100 -2.72 5.56 -12.36
C LEU A 100 -4.08 5.65 -11.65
N GLY A 101 -4.09 5.91 -10.35
CA GLY A 101 -5.31 6.12 -9.57
C GLY A 101 -6.12 7.31 -10.07
N LEU A 102 -5.48 8.44 -10.35
CA LEU A 102 -6.14 9.61 -10.95
C LEU A 102 -6.70 9.30 -12.34
N GLY A 103 -5.94 8.56 -13.17
CA GLY A 103 -6.39 8.16 -14.50
C GLY A 103 -7.65 7.28 -14.45
N ILE A 104 -7.60 6.19 -13.67
CA ILE A 104 -8.73 5.26 -13.51
C ILE A 104 -9.92 5.97 -12.84
N GLY A 105 -9.68 6.77 -11.81
CA GLY A 105 -10.71 7.54 -11.12
C GLY A 105 -11.40 8.55 -12.04
N TYR A 106 -10.64 9.22 -12.91
CA TYR A 106 -11.21 10.14 -13.90
C TYR A 106 -12.05 9.43 -14.96
N ILE A 107 -11.59 8.27 -15.45
CA ILE A 107 -12.37 7.44 -16.37
C ILE A 107 -13.67 6.97 -15.69
N GLY A 108 -13.57 6.50 -14.45
CA GLY A 108 -14.72 6.09 -13.66
C GLY A 108 -15.74 7.21 -13.45
N TYR A 109 -15.26 8.40 -13.09
CA TYR A 109 -16.08 9.60 -12.98
C TYR A 109 -16.85 9.89 -14.28
N LYS A 110 -16.17 9.84 -15.44
CA LYS A 110 -16.84 10.06 -16.74
C LYS A 110 -17.89 8.99 -17.05
N LEU A 111 -17.61 7.73 -16.75
CA LEU A 111 -18.54 6.63 -16.98
C LEU A 111 -19.80 6.79 -16.12
N ILE A 112 -19.63 7.03 -14.82
CA ILE A 112 -20.72 7.25 -13.88
C ILE A 112 -21.55 8.48 -14.29
N ALA A 113 -20.89 9.60 -14.62
CA ALA A 113 -21.56 10.82 -15.04
C ALA A 113 -22.35 10.70 -16.37
N SER A 114 -22.12 9.64 -17.15
CA SER A 114 -22.83 9.39 -18.41
C SER A 114 -24.11 8.55 -18.26
N ILE A 115 -24.42 8.07 -17.05
CA ILE A 115 -25.47 7.08 -16.78
C ILE A 115 -26.39 7.60 -15.69
N ASP A 116 -27.70 7.35 -15.84
CA ASP A 116 -28.75 7.86 -14.93
C ASP A 116 -29.46 6.72 -14.17
N TYR A 117 -28.75 5.60 -13.98
CA TYR A 117 -29.25 4.38 -13.33
C TYR A 117 -28.34 3.95 -12.19
N TYR A 118 -28.82 4.07 -10.96
CA TYR A 118 -28.09 3.77 -9.73
C TYR A 118 -27.43 2.38 -9.71
N GLN A 119 -28.13 1.34 -10.20
CA GLN A 119 -27.60 -0.02 -10.24
C GLN A 119 -26.34 -0.11 -11.11
N VAL A 120 -26.30 0.64 -12.22
CA VAL A 120 -25.17 0.62 -13.14
C VAL A 120 -23.99 1.41 -12.57
N GLU A 121 -24.23 2.50 -11.86
CA GLU A 121 -23.18 3.24 -11.14
C GLU A 121 -22.47 2.35 -10.10
N VAL A 122 -23.25 1.56 -9.34
CA VAL A 122 -22.69 0.59 -8.38
C VAL A 122 -21.88 -0.49 -9.09
N LEU A 123 -22.37 -1.02 -10.22
CA LEU A 123 -21.61 -2.00 -11.00
C LEU A 123 -20.30 -1.43 -11.56
N ILE A 124 -20.30 -0.16 -11.98
CA ILE A 124 -19.08 0.51 -12.49
C ILE A 124 -18.07 0.71 -11.37
N THR A 125 -18.49 1.20 -10.20
CA THR A 125 -17.57 1.38 -9.06
C THR A 125 -16.98 0.05 -8.61
N LEU A 126 -17.78 -1.02 -8.55
CA LEU A 126 -17.29 -2.37 -8.26
C LEU A 126 -16.33 -2.87 -9.34
N ALA A 127 -16.66 -2.70 -10.62
CA ALA A 127 -15.78 -3.11 -11.72
C ALA A 127 -14.42 -2.39 -11.66
N ILE A 128 -14.41 -1.08 -11.37
CA ILE A 128 -13.19 -0.30 -11.22
C ILE A 128 -12.33 -0.82 -10.06
N VAL A 129 -12.93 -1.08 -8.90
CA VAL A 129 -12.21 -1.61 -7.74
C VAL A 129 -11.65 -3.01 -8.04
N MET A 130 -12.46 -3.89 -8.60
CA MET A 130 -12.07 -5.27 -8.92
C MET A 130 -10.96 -5.32 -9.98
N GLU A 131 -11.07 -4.53 -11.05
CA GLU A 131 -10.03 -4.44 -12.09
C GLU A 131 -8.76 -3.77 -11.56
N GLY A 132 -8.88 -2.73 -10.74
CA GLY A 132 -7.74 -2.08 -10.09
C GLY A 132 -6.95 -3.06 -9.21
N ILE A 133 -7.65 -3.85 -8.39
CA ILE A 133 -7.03 -4.90 -7.57
C ILE A 133 -6.43 -6.00 -8.45
N ARG A 134 -7.12 -6.41 -9.52
CA ARG A 134 -6.61 -7.41 -10.46
C ARG A 134 -5.30 -6.98 -11.12
N LEU A 135 -5.20 -5.73 -11.54
CA LEU A 135 -3.97 -5.18 -12.14
C LEU A 135 -2.80 -5.20 -11.15
N LEU A 136 -3.06 -4.84 -9.89
CA LEU A 136 -2.06 -4.92 -8.82
C LEU A 136 -1.59 -6.37 -8.62
N ILE A 137 -2.51 -7.31 -8.42
CA ILE A 137 -2.19 -8.72 -8.20
C ILE A 137 -1.49 -9.32 -9.41
N LEU A 138 -1.92 -8.99 -10.64
CA LEU A 138 -1.33 -9.50 -11.87
C LEU A 138 0.11 -9.03 -12.01
N SER A 139 0.43 -7.77 -11.69
CA SER A 139 1.81 -7.28 -11.71
C SER A 139 2.69 -7.99 -10.68
N MET A 140 2.18 -8.25 -9.47
CA MET A 140 2.89 -9.06 -8.47
C MET A 140 3.09 -10.52 -8.91
N PHE A 141 2.08 -11.11 -9.55
CA PHE A 141 2.16 -12.48 -10.06
C PHE A 141 3.12 -12.59 -11.25
N LEU A 142 3.17 -11.59 -12.13
CA LEU A 142 4.13 -11.52 -13.23
C LEU A 142 5.57 -11.44 -12.71
N ASP A 143 5.84 -10.62 -11.69
CA ASP A 143 7.14 -10.55 -11.02
C ASP A 143 7.52 -11.93 -10.43
N LEU A 144 6.59 -12.60 -9.73
CA LEU A 144 6.78 -13.93 -9.15
C LEU A 144 7.00 -15.02 -10.23
N TRP A 145 6.23 -14.97 -11.32
CA TRP A 145 6.29 -15.93 -12.40
C TRP A 145 7.54 -15.76 -13.27
N GLN A 146 8.06 -14.54 -13.39
CA GLN A 146 9.37 -14.28 -13.98
C GLN A 146 10.48 -14.85 -13.11
N TRP A 147 10.40 -14.70 -11.78
CA TRP A 147 11.33 -15.33 -10.85
C TRP A 147 11.31 -16.86 -10.94
N LEU A 148 10.13 -17.49 -10.97
CA LEU A 148 9.98 -18.95 -11.13
C LEU A 148 10.46 -19.50 -12.48
N ARG A 149 10.60 -18.65 -13.51
CA ARG A 149 11.09 -19.02 -14.84
C ARG A 149 12.60 -18.78 -15.02
N GLN A 150 13.30 -18.32 -13.99
CA GLN A 150 14.75 -18.12 -14.03
C GLN A 150 15.57 -19.36 -13.61
N ASP A 151 14.91 -20.51 -13.38
CA ASP A 151 15.54 -21.84 -13.41
C ASP A 151 15.53 -22.45 -14.83
#